data_AF-A0A316PS63-F1
#
_entry.id   AF-A0A316PS63-F1
#
_cell.length_a   1.000
_cell.length_b   1.000
_cell.length_c   1.000
_cell.angle_alpha   90.00
_cell.angle_beta   90.00
_cell.angle_gamma   90.00
#
_symmetry.space_group_name_H-M   'P 1'
#
loop_
_entity.id
_entity.type
_entity.pdbx_description
1 polymer ?
#
loop_
_entity_poly.entity_id
_entity_poly.type
_entity_poly.pdbx_seq_one_letter_code
_entity_poly.pdbx_strand_id
1 'polypeptide(L)'
;MNLKKALGAIALVAILVCGIYAGGAMYQSGPTYDGSKTDVVALYENPNEYDTANADGIADVIVKENLDKTVAENVVFSVVFNFRGYDTMGESFVLIAASTGAIAVLRKTKKKEGQLK
;
A
#
# COMPACT_ATOMS: atom_id res chain seq x y z
N MET A 1 -17.56 6.12 30.91
CA MET A 1 -16.82 6.45 29.67
C MET A 1 -17.81 7.07 28.67
N ASN A 2 -17.54 8.25 28.11
CA ASN A 2 -18.47 8.91 27.19
C ASN A 2 -18.71 8.02 25.95
N LEU A 3 -19.96 7.86 25.51
CA LEU A 3 -20.36 6.96 24.42
C LEU A 3 -19.52 7.12 23.14
N LYS A 4 -19.15 8.35 22.79
CA LYS A 4 -18.26 8.67 21.66
C LYS A 4 -16.84 8.11 21.83
N LYS A 5 -16.31 8.10 23.06
CA LYS A 5 -15.00 7.51 23.40
C LYS A 5 -15.06 5.98 23.37
N ALA A 6 -16.19 5.40 23.77
CA ALA A 6 -16.41 3.95 23.70
C ALA A 6 -16.52 3.46 22.24
N LEU A 7 -17.28 4.17 21.40
CA LEU A 7 -17.38 3.89 19.96
C LEU A 7 -16.02 3.97 19.26
N GLY A 8 -15.22 5.01 19.56
CA GLY A 8 -13.86 5.13 19.03
C GLY A 8 -12.94 3.99 19.45
N ALA A 9 -13.01 3.55 20.71
CA ALA A 9 -12.23 2.42 21.21
C ALA A 9 -12.62 1.10 20.53
N ILE A 10 -13.92 0.85 20.33
CA ILE A 10 -14.41 -0.35 19.66
C ILE A 10 -13.98 -0.37 18.18
N ALA A 11 -14.07 0.76 17.49
CA ALA A 11 -13.61 0.86 16.10
C ALA A 11 -12.10 0.58 15.97
N LEU A 12 -11.29 1.10 16.89
CA LEU A 12 -9.84 0.84 16.92
C LEU A 12 -9.52 -0.64 17.16
N VAL A 13 -10.24 -1.29 18.08
CA VAL A 13 -10.07 -2.73 18.33
C VAL A 13 -10.49 -3.55 17.10
N ALA A 14 -11.59 -3.20 16.45
CA ALA A 14 -12.05 -3.90 15.24
C ALA A 14 -11.03 -3.79 14.10
N ILE A 15 -10.46 -2.60 13.87
CA ILE A 15 -9.41 -2.38 12.87
C ILE A 15 -8.16 -3.19 13.20
N LEU A 16 -7.74 -3.21 14.47
CA LEU A 16 -6.58 -3.98 14.93
C LEU A 16 -6.76 -5.48 14.67
N VAL A 17 -7.94 -6.03 15.01
CA VAL A 17 -8.26 -7.45 14.81
C VAL A 17 -8.29 -7.81 13.32
N CYS A 18 -8.92 -6.98 12.48
CA CYS A 18 -8.88 -7.16 11.03
C CYS A 18 -7.44 -7.10 10.48
N GLY A 19 -6.62 -6.17 10.96
CA GLY A 19 -5.23 -6.03 10.54
C GLY A 19 -4.38 -7.25 10.89
N ILE A 20 -4.54 -7.80 12.11
CA ILE A 20 -3.85 -9.02 12.54
C ILE A 20 -4.28 -10.22 11.68
N TYR A 21 -5.58 -10.37 11.41
CA TYR A 21 -6.09 -11.44 10.56
C TYR A 21 -5.56 -11.34 9.12
N ALA A 22 -5.62 -10.16 8.51
CA ALA A 22 -5.11 -9.92 7.17
C ALA A 22 -3.58 -10.18 7.09
N GLY A 23 -2.81 -9.70 8.07
CA GLY A 23 -1.38 -9.98 8.15
C GLY A 23 -1.07 -11.48 8.31
N GLY A 24 -1.87 -12.20 9.08
CA GLY A 24 -1.77 -13.65 9.22
C GLY A 24 -2.09 -14.41 7.92
N ALA A 25 -3.11 -13.97 7.18
CA ALA A 25 -3.47 -14.54 5.88
C ALA A 25 -2.37 -14.28 4.82
N MET A 26 -1.79 -13.09 4.79
CA MET A 26 -0.68 -12.75 3.90
C MET A 26 0.61 -13.51 4.25
N TYR A 27 0.88 -13.73 5.53
CA TYR A 27 2.05 -14.52 5.94
C TYR A 27 1.94 -16.00 5.49
N GLN A 28 0.73 -16.53 5.44
CA GLN A 28 0.47 -17.92 5.02
C GLN A 28 0.37 -18.08 3.51
N SER A 29 0.14 -17.01 2.74
CA SER A 29 0.25 -17.10 1.28
C SER A 29 1.72 -17.26 0.91
N GLY A 30 2.05 -18.35 0.22
CA GLY A 30 3.38 -18.57 -0.34
C GLY A 30 3.77 -17.43 -1.30
N PRO A 31 5.08 -17.23 -1.55
CA PRO A 31 5.53 -16.23 -2.51
C PRO A 31 4.89 -16.49 -3.88
N THR A 32 4.13 -15.51 -4.36
CA THR A 32 3.41 -15.58 -5.65
C THR A 32 4.34 -15.76 -6.84
N TYR A 33 5.60 -15.34 -6.70
CA TYR A 33 6.67 -15.48 -7.69
C TYR A 33 8.03 -15.39 -6.98
N ASP A 34 8.96 -16.31 -7.26
CA ASP A 34 10.26 -16.36 -6.56
C ASP A 34 11.41 -15.66 -7.32
N GLY A 35 11.18 -15.19 -8.54
CA GLY A 35 12.17 -14.47 -9.36
C GLY A 35 13.38 -15.30 -9.80
N SER A 36 13.51 -16.55 -9.35
CA SER A 36 14.70 -17.37 -9.51
C SER A 36 14.94 -17.80 -10.96
N LYS A 37 13.89 -17.72 -11.80
CA LYS A 37 13.91 -18.10 -13.22
C LYS A 37 13.88 -16.88 -14.16
N THR A 38 13.93 -15.66 -13.64
CA THR A 38 13.95 -14.44 -14.46
C THR A 38 15.36 -13.88 -14.51
N ASP A 39 15.95 -13.87 -15.71
CA ASP A 39 17.11 -13.03 -15.97
C ASP A 39 16.65 -11.58 -16.12
N VAL A 40 16.79 -10.83 -15.02
CA VAL A 40 16.41 -9.42 -14.96
C VAL A 40 17.26 -8.54 -15.88
N VAL A 41 18.51 -8.93 -16.16
CA VAL A 41 19.43 -8.12 -16.97
C VAL A 41 19.10 -8.28 -18.45
N ALA A 42 18.88 -9.51 -18.90
CA ALA A 42 18.44 -9.79 -20.27
C ALA A 42 17.12 -9.08 -20.62
N LEU A 43 16.22 -8.94 -19.65
CA LEU A 43 14.97 -8.16 -19.78
C LEU A 43 15.17 -6.66 -20.00
N TYR A 44 16.19 -6.06 -19.37
CA TYR A 44 16.50 -4.65 -19.58
C TYR A 44 17.13 -4.41 -20.95
N GLU A 45 17.93 -5.35 -21.44
CA GLU A 45 18.61 -5.23 -22.73
C GLU A 45 17.67 -5.52 -23.91
N ASN A 46 16.81 -6.55 -23.80
CA ASN A 46 15.87 -6.97 -24.84
C ASN A 46 14.43 -7.12 -24.32
N PRO A 47 13.71 -6.01 -24.06
CA PRO A 47 12.37 -6.05 -23.47
C PRO A 47 11.31 -6.78 -24.33
N ASN A 48 11.53 -6.91 -25.64
CA ASN A 48 10.60 -7.59 -26.55
C ASN A 48 10.82 -9.11 -26.62
N GLU A 49 11.91 -9.63 -26.04
CA GLU A 49 12.26 -11.06 -26.08
C GLU A 49 11.61 -11.84 -24.92
N TYR A 50 10.92 -11.15 -24.00
CA TYR A 50 10.24 -11.79 -22.88
C TYR A 50 9.07 -12.65 -23.37
N ASP A 51 9.24 -13.96 -23.27
CA ASP A 51 8.17 -14.92 -23.57
C ASP A 51 7.06 -14.83 -22.51
N THR A 52 5.94 -14.22 -22.89
CA THR A 52 4.71 -14.14 -22.09
C THR A 52 3.74 -15.28 -22.39
N ALA A 53 4.06 -16.18 -23.33
CA ALA A 53 3.16 -17.26 -23.74
C ALA A 53 2.92 -18.27 -22.60
N ASN A 54 3.94 -18.54 -21.78
CA ASN A 54 3.87 -19.44 -20.63
C ASN A 54 4.23 -18.74 -19.31
N ALA A 55 3.87 -17.46 -19.15
CA ALA A 55 4.08 -16.81 -17.87
C ALA A 55 3.19 -17.46 -16.79
N ASP A 56 3.81 -17.77 -15.64
CA ASP A 56 3.18 -18.43 -14.51
C ASP A 56 2.80 -17.40 -13.42
N GLY A 57 1.75 -17.71 -12.66
CA GLY A 57 1.32 -16.92 -11.50
C GLY A 57 0.56 -15.62 -11.83
N ILE A 58 0.44 -14.75 -10.81
CA ILE A 58 -0.38 -13.53 -10.86
C ILE A 58 0.17 -12.48 -11.85
N ALA A 59 1.48 -12.48 -12.12
CA ALA A 59 2.09 -11.52 -13.04
C ALA A 59 1.58 -11.70 -14.48
N ASP A 60 1.35 -12.94 -14.91
CA ASP A 60 0.80 -13.25 -16.24
C ASP A 60 -0.62 -12.69 -16.42
N VAL A 61 -1.47 -12.96 -15.43
CA VAL A 61 -2.85 -12.46 -15.39
C VAL A 61 -2.87 -10.93 -15.42
N ILE A 62 -2.00 -10.28 -14.64
CA ILE A 62 -1.89 -8.82 -14.65
C ILE A 62 -1.48 -8.34 -16.04
N VAL A 63 -0.44 -8.90 -16.67
CA VAL A 63 0.01 -8.43 -18.00
C VAL A 63 -1.06 -8.65 -19.07
N LYS A 64 -1.72 -9.81 -19.09
CA LYS A 64 -2.73 -10.18 -20.11
C LYS A 64 -4.05 -9.43 -19.94
N GLU A 65 -4.50 -9.23 -18.71
CA GLU A 65 -5.82 -8.66 -18.42
C GLU A 65 -5.78 -7.19 -18.00
N ASN A 66 -4.59 -6.58 -17.86
CA ASN A 66 -4.41 -5.19 -17.41
C ASN A 66 -5.27 -4.19 -18.19
N LEU A 67 -5.15 -4.18 -19.53
CA LEU A 67 -5.83 -3.18 -20.35
C LEU A 67 -7.35 -3.33 -20.26
N ASP A 68 -7.86 -4.56 -20.18
CA ASP A 68 -9.28 -4.86 -20.07
C ASP A 68 -9.84 -4.49 -18.69
N LYS A 69 -9.11 -4.80 -17.62
CA LYS A 69 -9.56 -4.60 -16.23
C LYS A 69 -9.33 -3.20 -15.69
N THR A 70 -8.33 -2.47 -16.18
CA THR A 70 -7.92 -1.19 -15.60
C THR A 70 -7.84 -0.04 -16.60
N VAL A 71 -8.00 -0.31 -17.91
CA VAL A 71 -7.93 0.69 -18.99
C VAL A 71 -6.60 1.47 -19.01
N ALA A 72 -5.56 0.92 -18.40
CA ALA A 72 -4.26 1.58 -18.29
C ALA A 72 -3.26 0.89 -19.21
N GLU A 73 -2.62 1.63 -20.11
CA GLU A 73 -1.58 1.07 -20.99
C GLU A 73 -0.30 0.73 -20.21
N ASN A 74 -0.01 1.49 -19.13
CA ASN A 74 1.13 1.22 -18.26
C ASN A 74 0.77 0.19 -17.19
N VAL A 75 1.32 -1.03 -17.34
CA VAL A 75 1.13 -2.15 -16.41
C VAL A 75 1.65 -1.84 -15.01
N VAL A 76 2.77 -1.10 -14.88
CA VAL A 76 3.30 -0.74 -13.55
C VAL A 76 2.34 0.21 -12.83
N PHE A 77 1.78 1.17 -13.56
CA PHE A 77 0.76 2.07 -13.00
C PHE A 77 -0.48 1.30 -12.52
N SER A 78 -0.96 0.35 -13.32
CA SER A 78 -2.14 -0.42 -12.93
C SER A 78 -1.91 -1.34 -11.74
N VAL A 79 -0.69 -1.88 -11.59
CA VAL A 79 -0.32 -2.63 -10.40
C VAL A 79 -0.43 -1.74 -9.17
N VAL A 80 0.18 -0.55 -9.20
CA VAL A 80 0.26 0.34 -8.03
C VAL A 80 -1.10 0.97 -7.70
N PHE A 81 -1.90 1.37 -8.69
CA PHE A 81 -3.14 2.11 -8.46
C PHE A 81 -4.43 1.30 -8.55
N ASN A 82 -4.47 0.23 -9.33
CA ASN A 82 -5.66 -0.59 -9.50
C ASN A 82 -5.55 -1.91 -8.72
N PHE A 83 -4.64 -2.81 -9.13
CA PHE A 83 -4.53 -4.13 -8.51
C PHE A 83 -4.06 -4.08 -7.05
N ARG A 84 -3.17 -3.13 -6.70
CA ARG A 84 -2.63 -2.92 -5.34
C ARG A 84 -2.86 -1.49 -4.84
N GLY A 85 -3.99 -0.89 -5.22
CA GLY A 85 -4.32 0.48 -4.81
C GLY A 85 -4.38 0.70 -3.29
N TYR A 86 -4.67 -0.35 -2.51
CA TYR A 86 -4.66 -0.28 -1.04
C TYR A 86 -3.26 -0.01 -0.47
N ASP A 87 -2.20 -0.58 -1.06
CA ASP A 87 -0.83 -0.37 -0.59
C ASP A 87 -0.42 1.09 -0.83
N THR A 88 -0.69 1.63 -2.02
CA THR A 88 -0.43 3.03 -2.42
C THR A 88 -1.24 4.04 -1.60
N MET A 89 -2.49 3.70 -1.27
CA MET A 89 -3.30 4.51 -0.35
C MET A 89 -2.67 4.50 1.05
N GLY A 90 -2.15 3.37 1.51
CA GLY A 90 -1.42 3.23 2.77
C GLY A 90 -0.16 4.11 2.83
N GLU A 91 0.66 4.10 1.77
CA GLU A 91 1.83 4.99 1.64
C GLU A 91 1.44 6.47 1.77
N SER A 92 0.35 6.86 1.11
CA SER A 92 -0.18 8.22 1.19
C SER A 92 -0.59 8.60 2.62
N PHE A 93 -1.24 7.68 3.36
CA PHE A 93 -1.56 7.89 4.78
C PHE A 93 -0.32 8.06 5.66
N VAL A 94 0.72 7.25 5.43
CA VAL A 94 2.00 7.37 6.14
C VAL A 94 2.63 8.73 5.88
N LEU A 95 2.66 9.20 4.63
CA LEU A 95 3.20 10.51 4.28
C LEU A 95 2.41 11.66 4.90
N ILE A 96 1.08 11.58 4.92
CA ILE A 96 0.22 12.58 5.56
C ILE A 96 0.47 12.61 7.07
N ALA A 97 0.54 11.45 7.72
CA ALA A 97 0.82 11.33 9.15
C ALA A 97 2.20 11.89 9.50
N ALA A 98 3.22 11.54 8.72
CA ALA A 98 4.59 12.05 8.90
C ALA A 98 4.65 13.57 8.75
N SER A 99 4.03 14.12 7.70
CA SER A 99 3.98 15.55 7.44
C SER A 99 3.23 16.30 8.55
N THR A 100 2.08 15.78 8.97
CA THR A 100 1.30 16.37 10.08
C THR A 100 2.07 16.30 11.40
N GLY A 101 2.78 15.20 11.66
CA GLY A 101 3.66 15.03 12.82
C GLY A 101 4.79 16.05 12.83
N ALA A 102 5.46 16.26 11.70
CA ALA A 102 6.52 17.26 11.56
C ALA A 102 5.99 18.67 11.84
N ILE A 103 4.84 19.04 11.28
CA ILE A 103 4.17 20.32 11.54
C ILE A 103 3.80 20.45 13.03
N ALA A 104 3.28 19.39 13.65
CA ALA A 104 2.90 19.40 15.06
C ALA A 104 4.08 19.59 16.02
N VAL A 105 5.28 19.13 15.64
CA VAL A 105 6.53 19.33 16.38
C VAL A 105 7.11 20.73 16.14
N LEU A 106 7.13 21.19 14.88
CA LEU A 106 7.73 22.47 14.51
C LEU A 106 6.82 23.68 14.76
N ARG A 107 5.52 23.48 15.00
CA ARG A 107 4.61 24.59 15.26
C ARG A 107 5.01 25.35 16.52
N LYS A 108 5.16 26.66 16.38
CA LYS A 108 5.41 27.57 17.50
C LYS A 108 4.14 27.67 18.35
N THR A 109 4.20 27.27 19.61
CA THR A 109 3.10 27.47 20.55
C THR A 109 2.95 28.97 20.82
N LYS A 110 1.80 29.58 20.51
CA LYS A 110 1.48 30.91 21.03
C LYS A 110 1.40 30.79 22.56
N LYS A 111 2.39 31.36 23.26
CA LYS A 111 2.29 31.57 24.71
C LYS A 111 1.06 32.45 24.93
N LYS A 112 0.06 31.98 25.67
CA LYS A 112 -1.01 32.86 26.15
C LYS A 112 -0.34 33.85 27.13
N GLU A 113 -0.03 35.04 26.65
CA GLU A 113 0.20 36.18 27.54
C GLU A 113 -1.08 36.37 28.35
N GLY A 114 -1.00 36.19 29.67
CA GLY A 114 -2.13 36.42 30.56
C GLY A 114 -2.35 35.42 31.70
N GLN A 115 -1.33 34.69 32.16
CA GLN A 115 -1.38 34.04 33.48
C GLN A 115 -0.09 34.33 34.28
N LEU A 116 0.06 35.61 34.62
CA LEU A 116 0.76 36.07 35.81
C LEU A 116 -0.27 36.90 36.59
N LYS A 117 -0.81 36.31 37.66
CA LYS A 117 -1.29 37.01 38.84
C LYS A 117 -0.74 36.25 40.04
#